data_AF-A0A9W8FBD0-F1
#
_entry.id   AF-A0A9W8FBD0-F1
#
_cell.length_a   1.000
_cell.length_b   1.000
_cell.length_c   1.000
_cell.angle_alpha   90.00
_cell.angle_beta   90.00
_cell.angle_gamma   90.00
#
_symmetry.space_group_name_H-M   'P 1'
#
loop_
_entity.id
_entity.type
_entity.pdbx_description
1 polymer ?
#
loop_
_entity_poly.entity_id
_entity_poly.type
_entity_poly.pdbx_seq_one_letter_code
_entity_poly.pdbx_strand_id
1 'polypeptide(L)'
;MSDDPMAEFLARERAALGAEADLFQNDSSGPASEAALSPGQQGERSSGGSFAEPMMVDSEPVGALSPEAAQPSTADSQFQEEWQAKQRTIIEDRDRQSEEKHGAIVEEAKQAIDKFYEEYNEKKEKSIQQNRANQEMELQAANKGSLWERALKQIDMATKASADIQGHSDASHKVVRDTSRMRELLQDLKRDKEAPGVKSKDAVKASA
;
A
#
# COMPACT_ATOMS: atom_id res chain seq x y z
N MET A 1 -14.60 -20.86 26.93
CA MET A 1 -14.75 -20.18 25.64
C MET A 1 -13.85 -18.97 25.74
N SER A 2 -12.62 -19.10 25.24
CA SER A 2 -11.65 -18.02 25.27
C SER A 2 -11.88 -17.20 24.01
N ASP A 3 -12.54 -16.05 24.14
CA ASP A 3 -12.63 -15.06 23.07
C ASP A 3 -11.23 -14.49 22.86
N ASP A 4 -10.53 -15.02 21.86
CA ASP A 4 -9.24 -14.50 21.42
C ASP A 4 -9.49 -13.18 20.67
N PRO A 5 -8.99 -12.03 21.17
CA PRO A 5 -9.18 -10.74 20.50
C PRO A 5 -8.59 -10.73 19.08
N MET A 6 -7.60 -11.59 18.80
CA MET A 6 -7.06 -11.78 17.46
C MET A 6 -8.08 -12.42 16.52
N ALA A 7 -8.87 -13.37 17.02
CA ALA A 7 -9.90 -14.04 16.25
C ALA A 7 -11.05 -13.09 15.90
N GLU A 8 -11.40 -12.16 16.79
CA GLU A 8 -12.41 -11.13 16.53
C GLU A 8 -11.96 -10.12 15.46
N PHE A 9 -10.68 -9.70 15.51
CA PHE A 9 -10.09 -8.85 14.48
C PHE A 9 -10.08 -9.54 13.10
N LEU A 10 -9.64 -10.79 13.02
CA LEU A 10 -9.62 -11.55 11.77
C LEU A 10 -11.03 -11.80 11.22
N ALA A 11 -12.00 -12.04 12.10
CA ALA A 11 -13.40 -12.18 11.70
C ALA A 11 -13.97 -10.88 11.14
N ARG A 12 -13.62 -9.73 11.75
CA ARG A 12 -14.01 -8.40 11.28
C ARG A 12 -13.38 -8.08 9.92
N GLU A 13 -12.10 -8.36 9.73
CA GLU A 13 -11.41 -8.15 8.45
C GLU A 13 -11.96 -9.07 7.35
N ARG A 14 -12.27 -10.35 7.67
CA ARG A 14 -12.91 -11.28 6.73
C ARG A 14 -14.31 -10.81 6.32
N ALA A 15 -15.06 -10.22 7.24
CA ALA A 15 -16.38 -9.66 6.94
C ALA A 15 -16.29 -8.39 6.06
N ALA A 16 -15.25 -7.57 6.25
CA ALA A 16 -15.01 -6.39 5.43
C ALA A 16 -14.55 -6.72 4.00
N LEU A 17 -13.72 -7.76 3.83
CA LEU A 17 -13.19 -8.20 2.53
C LEU A 17 -14.12 -9.15 1.77
N GLY A 18 -15.05 -9.83 2.46
CA GLY A 18 -16.02 -10.73 1.83
C GLY A 18 -15.35 -11.91 1.10
N ALA A 19 -15.84 -12.24 -0.10
CA ALA A 19 -15.37 -13.39 -0.89
C ALA A 19 -13.89 -13.30 -1.32
N GLU A 20 -13.29 -12.10 -1.31
CA GLU A 20 -11.88 -11.89 -1.65
C GLU A 20 -10.93 -12.34 -0.51
N ALA A 21 -11.43 -12.57 0.70
CA ALA A 21 -10.61 -13.05 1.82
C ALA A 21 -10.11 -14.50 1.62
N ASP A 22 -10.81 -15.31 0.82
CA ASP A 22 -10.38 -16.69 0.48
C ASP A 22 -9.15 -16.71 -0.45
N LEU A 23 -8.89 -15.62 -1.19
CA LEU A 23 -7.72 -15.51 -2.06
C LEU A 23 -6.40 -15.51 -1.28
N PHE A 24 -6.40 -14.92 -0.07
CA PHE A 24 -5.24 -14.90 0.82
C PHE A 24 -5.03 -16.23 1.58
N GLN A 25 -6.05 -17.11 1.64
CA GLN A 25 -5.91 -18.46 2.20
C GLN A 25 -5.43 -19.47 1.16
N ASN A 26 -5.63 -19.18 -0.14
CA ASN A 26 -5.35 -20.10 -1.24
C ASN A 26 -3.94 -19.99 -1.84
N ASP A 27 -3.05 -19.12 -1.34
CA ASP A 27 -1.64 -19.05 -1.78
C ASP A 27 -0.76 -20.18 -1.21
N SER A 28 -1.34 -21.36 -1.05
CA SER A 28 -0.61 -22.61 -0.79
C SER A 28 -0.94 -23.69 -1.81
N SER A 29 -1.64 -23.36 -2.90
CA SER A 29 -2.00 -24.32 -3.95
C SER A 29 -2.18 -23.66 -5.33
N GLY A 30 -1.07 -23.35 -6.00
CA GLY A 30 -0.95 -22.94 -7.41
C GLY A 30 0.38 -23.43 -8.02
N PRO A 31 0.45 -23.69 -9.34
CA PRO A 31 1.21 -24.81 -9.91
C PRO A 31 2.73 -24.67 -9.80
N ALA A 32 3.36 -25.79 -9.44
CA ALA A 32 4.80 -25.97 -9.37
C ALA A 32 5.50 -25.61 -10.69
N SER A 33 6.28 -24.54 -10.66
CA SER A 33 7.44 -24.35 -11.51
C SER A 33 8.62 -23.99 -10.62
N GLU A 34 9.35 -25.04 -10.25
CA GLU A 34 10.80 -25.10 -10.09
C GLU A 34 11.51 -23.78 -9.75
N ALA A 35 11.55 -23.44 -8.46
CA ALA A 35 12.60 -22.63 -7.85
C ALA A 35 12.75 -23.06 -6.40
N ALA A 36 13.28 -24.27 -6.20
CA ALA A 36 13.67 -24.76 -4.88
C ALA A 36 14.90 -23.98 -4.41
N LEU A 37 14.67 -22.89 -3.66
CA LEU A 37 15.71 -22.26 -2.84
C LEU A 37 15.49 -22.68 -1.38
N SER A 38 16.25 -23.71 -1.02
CA SER A 38 16.46 -24.20 0.34
C SER A 38 16.99 -23.09 1.25
N PRO A 39 16.39 -22.79 2.42
CA PRO A 39 17.03 -21.96 3.43
C PRO A 39 17.85 -22.86 4.36
N GLY A 40 19.07 -23.17 3.93
CA GLY A 40 20.06 -23.88 4.73
C GLY A 40 21.47 -23.41 4.39
N GLN A 41 21.99 -22.47 5.19
CA GLN A 41 23.40 -22.09 5.44
C GLN A 41 23.39 -20.60 5.85
N GLN A 42 23.33 -20.29 7.15
CA GLN A 42 24.53 -20.10 7.99
C GLN A 42 25.65 -19.34 7.26
N GLY A 43 25.49 -18.02 7.20
CA GLY A 43 26.58 -17.09 6.91
C GLY A 43 27.35 -16.79 8.19
N GLU A 44 28.61 -17.20 8.19
CA GLU A 44 29.63 -16.88 9.18
C GLU A 44 29.66 -15.37 9.48
N ARG A 45 29.55 -15.05 10.78
CA ARG A 45 30.08 -13.82 11.36
C ARG A 45 31.12 -14.26 12.37
N SER A 46 32.38 -14.28 11.94
CA SER A 46 33.53 -14.49 12.82
C SER A 46 34.27 -13.17 13.00
N SER A 47 34.78 -12.96 14.23
CA SER A 47 35.51 -11.81 14.80
C SER A 47 34.65 -10.61 15.23
N GLY A 48 34.66 -10.16 16.49
CA GLY A 48 35.42 -10.60 17.66
C GLY A 48 35.01 -9.76 18.86
N GLY A 49 34.66 -10.43 19.96
CA GLY A 49 34.25 -9.82 21.21
C GLY A 49 34.25 -10.92 22.27
N SER A 50 35.42 -11.15 22.87
CA SER A 50 35.60 -12.11 23.94
C SER A 50 34.83 -11.62 25.18
N PHE A 51 33.64 -12.17 25.41
CA PHE A 51 33.03 -12.21 26.73
C PHE A 51 32.95 -13.68 27.12
N ALA A 52 33.87 -14.08 28.01
CA ALA A 52 33.89 -15.44 28.54
C ALA A 52 32.67 -15.64 29.44
N GLU A 53 31.67 -16.40 28.95
CA GLU A 53 30.67 -17.01 29.81
C GLU A 53 31.31 -18.15 30.62
N PRO A 54 31.13 -18.22 31.95
CA PRO A 54 31.64 -19.32 32.74
C PRO A 54 30.84 -20.57 32.42
N MET A 55 31.54 -21.64 32.01
CA MET A 55 30.96 -22.94 31.76
C MET A 55 30.27 -23.47 33.03
N MET A 56 28.98 -23.78 32.91
CA MET A 56 28.23 -24.51 33.93
C MET A 56 28.81 -25.91 34.03
N VAL A 57 29.50 -26.19 35.14
CA VAL A 57 29.92 -27.53 35.53
C VAL A 57 28.68 -28.33 35.91
N ASP A 58 28.41 -29.38 35.13
CA ASP A 58 27.50 -30.46 35.51
C ASP A 58 28.17 -31.24 36.65
N SER A 59 27.68 -31.03 37.88
CA SER A 59 28.06 -31.81 39.05
C SER A 59 26.80 -32.44 39.64
N GLU A 60 26.84 -33.77 39.71
CA GLU A 60 25.86 -34.70 40.27
C GLU A 60 25.28 -34.29 41.65
N PRO A 61 24.11 -34.81 42.06
CA PRO A 61 23.41 -34.39 43.26
C PRO A 61 24.09 -34.92 44.52
N VAL A 62 25.01 -34.15 45.08
CA VAL A 62 25.61 -34.46 46.38
C VAL A 62 24.70 -33.92 47.48
N GLY A 63 24.08 -34.86 48.20
CA GLY A 63 23.96 -34.83 49.65
C GLY A 63 23.21 -33.67 50.29
N ALA A 64 22.04 -33.99 50.84
CA ALA A 64 21.35 -33.22 51.85
C ALA A 64 22.30 -32.56 52.87
N LEU A 65 22.38 -31.23 52.82
CA LEU A 65 22.79 -30.40 53.94
C LEU A 65 21.66 -29.41 54.17
N SER A 66 20.92 -29.61 55.26
CA SER A 66 20.04 -28.60 55.84
C SER A 66 20.79 -27.27 55.91
N PRO A 67 20.19 -26.14 55.49
CA PRO A 67 20.71 -24.85 55.92
C PRO A 67 20.37 -24.75 57.40
N GLU A 68 21.35 -25.12 58.24
CA GLU A 68 21.40 -24.69 59.63
C GLU A 68 21.24 -23.17 59.63
N ALA A 69 20.23 -22.70 60.35
CA ALA A 69 19.80 -21.31 60.39
C ALA A 69 20.92 -20.41 60.92
N ALA A 70 21.77 -19.90 60.02
CA ALA A 70 22.56 -18.72 60.29
C ALA A 70 21.60 -17.54 60.39
N GLN A 71 21.24 -17.17 61.63
CA GLN A 71 20.49 -15.95 61.91
C GLN A 71 21.24 -14.77 61.28
N PRO A 72 20.62 -13.99 60.36
CA PRO A 72 21.27 -12.82 59.82
C PRO A 72 21.50 -11.84 60.97
N SER A 73 22.74 -11.40 61.14
CA SER A 73 23.10 -10.29 62.01
C SER A 73 22.20 -9.10 61.65
N THR A 74 21.60 -8.44 62.64
CA THR A 74 20.66 -7.31 62.40
C THR A 74 21.26 -6.17 61.59
N ALA A 75 22.59 -6.01 61.60
CA ALA A 75 23.33 -5.04 60.79
C ALA A 75 23.33 -5.37 59.28
N ASP A 76 23.39 -6.65 58.91
CA ASP A 76 23.32 -7.09 57.50
C ASP A 76 21.92 -6.88 56.92
N SER A 77 20.88 -6.97 57.77
CA SER A 77 19.48 -6.70 57.40
C SER A 77 19.26 -5.25 56.96
N GLN A 78 19.80 -4.28 57.70
CA GLN A 78 19.60 -2.85 57.40
C GLN A 78 20.28 -2.44 56.09
N PHE A 79 21.49 -2.95 55.83
CA PHE A 79 22.18 -2.71 54.56
C PHE A 79 21.43 -3.32 53.37
N GLN A 80 20.90 -4.55 53.54
CA GLN A 80 20.04 -5.17 52.52
C GLN A 80 18.74 -4.40 52.30
N GLU A 81 18.10 -3.89 53.35
CA GLU A 81 16.88 -3.07 53.25
C GLU A 81 17.15 -1.77 52.46
N GLU A 82 18.23 -1.06 52.77
CA GLU A 82 18.63 0.15 52.03
C GLU A 82 18.95 -0.15 50.57
N TRP A 83 19.63 -1.27 50.30
CA TRP A 83 19.95 -1.68 48.93
C TRP A 83 18.69 -2.06 48.14
N GLN A 84 17.78 -2.83 48.74
CA GLN A 84 16.50 -3.17 48.13
C GLN A 84 15.66 -1.92 47.87
N ALA A 85 15.64 -0.95 48.81
CA ALA A 85 14.95 0.31 48.62
C ALA A 85 15.52 1.09 47.41
N LYS A 86 16.85 1.21 47.31
CA LYS A 86 17.51 1.85 46.16
C LYS A 86 17.22 1.12 44.84
N GLN A 87 17.26 -0.21 44.83
CA GLN A 87 16.93 -0.99 43.65
C GLN A 87 15.47 -0.81 43.21
N ARG A 88 14.52 -0.83 44.15
CA ARG A 88 13.11 -0.58 43.84
C ARG A 88 12.92 0.79 43.21
N THR A 89 13.57 1.84 43.74
CA THR A 89 13.48 3.19 43.15
C THR A 89 14.04 3.27 41.74
N ILE A 90 15.14 2.55 41.45
CA ILE A 90 15.75 2.51 40.12
C ILE A 90 14.86 1.74 39.14
N ILE A 91 14.28 0.62 39.58
CA ILE A 91 13.34 -0.18 38.79
C ILE A 91 12.09 0.65 38.48
N GLU A 92 11.53 1.34 39.47
CA GLU A 92 10.36 2.20 39.31
C GLU A 92 10.62 3.35 38.31
N ASP A 93 11.77 4.02 38.39
CA ASP A 93 12.12 5.07 37.42
C ASP A 93 12.29 4.50 36.00
N ARG A 94 12.94 3.33 35.88
CA ARG A 94 13.13 2.66 34.59
C ARG A 94 11.80 2.19 33.99
N ASP A 95 10.92 1.63 34.81
CA ASP A 95 9.62 1.14 34.39
C ASP A 95 8.74 2.30 33.96
N ARG A 96 8.74 3.42 34.69
CA ARG A 96 8.09 4.67 34.28
C ARG A 96 8.58 5.15 32.91
N GLN A 97 9.89 5.21 32.69
CA GLN A 97 10.43 5.61 31.38
C GLN A 97 10.04 4.63 30.26
N SER A 98 9.94 3.33 30.58
CA SER A 98 9.52 2.31 29.63
C SER A 98 8.04 2.46 29.28
N GLU A 99 7.18 2.73 30.26
CA GLU A 99 5.75 2.98 30.06
C GLU A 99 5.50 4.26 29.27
N GLU A 100 6.23 5.35 29.56
CA GLU A 100 6.14 6.60 28.80
C GLU A 100 6.54 6.40 27.33
N LYS A 101 7.63 5.67 27.06
CA LYS A 101 8.06 5.33 25.69
C LYS A 101 7.05 4.42 24.99
N HIS A 102 6.52 3.42 25.71
CA HIS A 102 5.52 2.52 25.14
C HIS A 102 4.24 3.28 24.78
N GLY A 103 3.76 4.15 25.68
CA GLY A 103 2.63 5.03 25.43
C GLY A 103 2.85 5.92 24.21
N ALA A 104 4.02 6.57 24.10
CA ALA A 104 4.37 7.40 22.96
C ALA A 104 4.38 6.62 21.64
N ILE A 105 4.93 5.39 21.61
CA ILE A 105 4.93 4.54 20.41
C ILE A 105 3.51 4.14 20.02
N VAL A 106 2.66 3.80 21.00
CA VAL A 106 1.26 3.44 20.75
C VAL A 106 0.47 4.64 20.22
N GLU A 107 0.68 5.83 20.77
CA GLU A 107 0.06 7.07 20.28
C GLU A 107 0.55 7.45 18.88
N GLU A 108 1.85 7.35 18.61
CA GLU A 108 2.42 7.57 17.29
C GLU A 108 1.84 6.57 16.28
N ALA A 109 1.74 5.29 16.64
CA ALA A 109 1.14 4.27 15.78
C ALA A 109 -0.33 4.58 15.47
N LYS A 110 -1.12 5.03 16.45
CA LYS A 110 -2.52 5.45 16.24
C LYS A 110 -2.59 6.65 15.28
N GLN A 111 -1.78 7.68 15.51
CA GLN A 111 -1.73 8.86 14.64
C GLN A 111 -1.26 8.50 13.22
N ALA A 112 -0.33 7.54 13.07
CA ALA A 112 0.12 7.08 11.76
C ALA A 112 -1.01 6.37 10.99
N ILE A 113 -1.85 5.60 11.69
CA ILE A 113 -3.05 4.98 11.10
C ILE A 113 -4.03 6.06 10.64
N ASP A 114 -4.33 7.04 11.49
CA ASP A 114 -5.26 8.12 11.15
C ASP A 114 -4.76 8.93 9.94
N LYS A 115 -3.48 9.33 9.94
CA LYS A 115 -2.82 10.01 8.81
C LYS A 115 -2.87 9.20 7.53
N PHE A 116 -2.65 7.88 7.61
CA PHE A 116 -2.72 7.01 6.43
C PHE A 116 -4.11 7.05 5.80
N TYR A 117 -5.17 6.98 6.60
CA TYR A 117 -6.54 7.04 6.08
C TYR A 117 -6.91 8.42 5.56
N GLU A 118 -6.47 9.49 6.21
CA GLU A 118 -6.63 10.85 5.70
C GLU A 118 -5.96 10.99 4.31
N GLU A 119 -4.67 10.66 4.21
CA GLU A 119 -3.92 10.75 2.95
C GLU A 119 -4.49 9.82 1.86
N TYR A 120 -4.92 8.61 2.22
CA TYR A 120 -5.56 7.68 1.28
C TYR A 120 -6.88 8.25 0.75
N ASN A 121 -7.72 8.77 1.64
CA ASN A 121 -9.00 9.35 1.27
C ASN A 121 -8.81 10.60 0.42
N GLU A 122 -7.86 11.47 0.76
CA GLU A 122 -7.49 12.63 -0.06
C GLU A 122 -6.99 12.22 -1.44
N LYS A 123 -6.13 11.19 -1.52
CA LYS A 123 -5.61 10.69 -2.80
C LYS A 123 -6.72 10.08 -3.65
N LYS A 124 -7.61 9.29 -3.03
CA LYS A 124 -8.79 8.70 -3.68
C LYS A 124 -9.70 9.81 -4.20
N GLU A 125 -10.03 10.78 -3.37
CA GLU A 125 -10.91 11.89 -3.72
C GLU A 125 -10.29 12.76 -4.81
N LYS A 126 -9.00 13.09 -4.70
CA LYS A 126 -8.26 13.82 -5.74
C LYS A 126 -8.23 13.05 -7.06
N SER A 127 -8.08 11.72 -7.02
CA SER A 127 -8.14 10.89 -8.23
C SER A 127 -9.54 10.89 -8.85
N ILE A 128 -10.60 10.78 -8.04
CA ILE A 128 -11.99 10.87 -8.49
C ILE A 128 -12.27 12.24 -9.09
N GLN A 129 -11.85 13.32 -8.43
CA GLN A 129 -12.00 14.69 -8.91
C GLN A 129 -11.23 14.93 -10.20
N GLN A 130 -9.99 14.45 -10.31
CA GLN A 130 -9.21 14.53 -11.54
C GLN A 130 -9.88 13.75 -12.68
N ASN A 131 -10.38 12.55 -12.43
CA ASN A 131 -11.11 11.78 -13.44
C ASN A 131 -12.40 12.50 -13.87
N ARG A 132 -13.19 13.00 -12.91
CA ARG A 132 -14.41 13.77 -13.20
C ARG A 132 -14.09 15.05 -13.98
N ALA A 133 -13.08 15.80 -13.57
CA ALA A 133 -12.64 17.01 -14.27
C ALA A 133 -12.14 16.69 -15.69
N ASN A 134 -11.37 15.62 -15.86
CA ASN A 134 -10.93 15.17 -17.18
C ASN A 134 -12.10 14.75 -18.06
N GLN A 135 -13.08 14.00 -17.53
CA GLN A 135 -14.29 13.63 -18.24
C GLN A 135 -15.10 14.88 -18.65
N GLU A 136 -15.25 15.85 -17.76
CA GLU A 136 -15.94 17.10 -18.09
C GLU A 136 -15.19 17.89 -19.16
N MET A 137 -13.87 18.05 -19.04
CA MET A 137 -13.04 18.69 -20.06
C MET A 137 -13.11 17.95 -21.40
N GLU A 138 -13.13 16.62 -21.39
CA GLU A 138 -13.25 15.81 -22.61
C GLU A 138 -14.64 15.94 -23.23
N LEU A 139 -15.72 15.92 -22.44
CA LEU A 139 -17.08 16.17 -22.92
C LEU A 139 -17.21 17.58 -23.49
N GLN A 140 -16.65 18.60 -22.83
CA GLN A 140 -16.63 19.96 -23.36
C GLN A 140 -15.80 20.03 -24.65
N ALA A 141 -14.63 19.39 -24.70
CA ALA A 141 -13.78 19.36 -25.89
C ALA A 141 -14.36 18.51 -27.03
N ALA A 142 -15.22 17.53 -26.74
CA ALA A 142 -15.98 16.76 -27.72
C ALA A 142 -17.16 17.56 -28.27
N ASN A 143 -17.76 18.41 -27.43
CA ASN A 143 -18.88 19.28 -27.80
C ASN A 143 -18.45 20.66 -28.35
N LYS A 144 -17.18 21.03 -28.23
CA LYS A 144 -16.66 22.30 -28.77
C LYS A 144 -16.35 22.17 -30.26
N GLY A 145 -16.65 23.23 -31.02
CA GLY A 145 -16.34 23.33 -32.45
C GLY A 145 -17.49 22.96 -33.38
N SER A 146 -17.23 23.12 -34.68
CA SER A 146 -18.15 22.75 -35.77
C SER A 146 -18.30 21.22 -35.89
N LEU A 147 -19.41 20.74 -36.44
CA LEU A 147 -19.65 19.31 -36.69
C LEU A 147 -18.49 18.64 -37.45
N TRP A 148 -17.89 19.37 -38.39
CA TRP A 148 -16.75 18.92 -39.19
C TRP A 148 -15.45 18.83 -38.38
N GLU A 149 -15.26 19.69 -37.38
CA GLU A 149 -14.10 19.61 -36.47
C GLU A 149 -14.20 18.37 -35.56
N ARG A 150 -15.42 18.03 -35.12
CA ARG A 150 -15.68 16.81 -34.33
C ARG A 150 -15.44 15.56 -35.16
N ALA A 151 -15.94 15.52 -36.40
CA ALA A 151 -15.71 14.41 -37.32
C ALA A 151 -14.22 14.19 -37.61
N LEU A 152 -13.47 15.28 -37.82
CA LEU A 152 -12.03 15.21 -38.04
C LEU A 152 -11.26 14.70 -36.81
N LYS A 153 -11.65 15.14 -35.60
CA LYS A 153 -11.07 14.64 -34.33
C LYS A 153 -11.34 13.14 -34.13
N GLN A 154 -12.56 12.66 -34.44
CA GLN A 154 -12.90 11.25 -34.34
C GLN A 154 -12.11 10.39 -35.33
N ILE A 155 -11.89 10.88 -36.55
CA ILE A 155 -11.06 10.19 -37.54
C ILE A 155 -9.60 10.17 -37.08
N ASP A 156 -9.05 11.28 -36.59
CA ASP A 156 -7.68 11.31 -36.06
C ASP A 156 -7.53 10.35 -34.85
N MET A 157 -8.53 10.20 -33.99
CA MET A 157 -8.55 9.20 -32.91
C MET A 157 -8.59 7.76 -33.46
N ALA A 158 -9.43 7.49 -34.45
CA ALA A 158 -9.54 6.16 -35.07
C ALA A 158 -8.28 5.77 -35.85
N THR A 159 -7.63 6.72 -36.54
CA THR A 159 -6.37 6.48 -37.26
C THR A 159 -5.22 6.25 -36.28
N LYS A 160 -5.15 6.98 -35.16
CA LYS A 160 -4.17 6.73 -34.09
C LYS A 160 -4.35 5.36 -33.44
N ALA A 161 -5.58 4.99 -33.08
CA ALA A 161 -5.89 3.67 -32.56
C ALA A 161 -5.52 2.56 -33.56
N SER A 162 -5.72 2.80 -34.85
CA SER A 162 -5.32 1.87 -35.92
C SER A 162 -3.79 1.78 -36.07
N ALA A 163 -3.06 2.86 -35.84
CA ALA A 163 -1.59 2.91 -35.93
C ALA A 163 -0.90 2.25 -34.72
N ASP A 164 -1.40 2.43 -33.49
CA ASP A 164 -0.84 1.78 -32.29
C ASP A 164 -0.99 0.24 -32.34
N ILE A 165 -2.10 -0.25 -32.88
CA ILE A 165 -2.34 -1.69 -33.11
C ILE A 165 -1.33 -2.27 -34.11
N GLN A 166 -0.83 -1.45 -35.04
CA GLN A 166 0.06 -1.87 -36.11
C GLN A 166 1.53 -2.01 -35.67
N GLY A 167 1.91 -1.42 -34.54
CA GLY A 167 3.27 -1.50 -33.98
C GLY A 167 3.58 -2.79 -33.21
N HIS A 168 2.57 -3.61 -32.87
CA HIS A 168 2.71 -4.78 -32.00
C HIS A 168 2.35 -6.13 -32.67
N SER A 169 1.91 -6.14 -33.92
CA SER A 169 1.61 -7.37 -34.65
C SER A 169 2.61 -7.58 -35.80
N ASP A 170 3.41 -8.64 -35.70
CA ASP A 170 4.10 -9.20 -36.86
C ASP A 170 3.06 -9.71 -37.89
N ALA A 171 3.40 -9.58 -39.16
CA ALA A 171 2.64 -10.01 -40.34
C ALA A 171 1.31 -9.28 -40.67
N SER A 172 1.38 -8.55 -41.79
CA SER A 172 0.57 -8.80 -42.99
C SER A 172 -0.93 -9.06 -42.80
N HIS A 173 -1.73 -8.11 -43.28
CA HIS A 173 -3.19 -8.22 -43.52
C HIS A 173 -4.13 -7.62 -42.46
N LYS A 174 -3.85 -6.39 -42.02
CA LYS A 174 -4.92 -5.43 -41.70
C LYS A 174 -4.73 -4.21 -42.58
N VAL A 175 -5.47 -4.13 -43.68
CA VAL A 175 -5.51 -2.95 -44.54
C VAL A 175 -6.14 -1.82 -43.72
N VAL A 176 -5.31 -0.97 -43.11
CA VAL A 176 -5.77 0.31 -42.58
C VAL A 176 -6.37 1.06 -43.75
N ARG A 177 -7.66 1.39 -43.67
CA ARG A 177 -8.31 2.20 -44.69
C ARG A 177 -7.60 3.55 -44.72
N ASP A 178 -7.06 3.92 -45.87
CA ASP A 178 -6.43 5.23 -46.05
C ASP A 178 -7.50 6.32 -45.91
N THR A 179 -7.47 7.04 -44.79
CA THR A 179 -8.38 8.15 -44.49
C THR A 179 -7.83 9.49 -44.96
N SER A 180 -6.69 9.56 -45.65
CA SER A 180 -6.04 10.82 -46.02
C SER A 180 -6.90 11.71 -46.91
N ARG A 181 -7.54 11.12 -47.93
CA ARG A 181 -8.47 11.85 -48.82
C ARG A 181 -9.73 12.34 -48.09
N MET A 182 -10.25 11.53 -47.18
CA MET A 182 -11.39 11.92 -46.33
C MET A 182 -11.00 13.06 -45.38
N ARG A 183 -9.77 13.02 -44.83
CA ARG A 183 -9.23 14.05 -43.95
C ARG A 183 -9.04 15.39 -44.66
N GLU A 184 -8.56 15.37 -45.90
CA GLU A 184 -8.42 16.55 -46.75
C GLU A 184 -9.78 17.21 -47.02
N LEU A 185 -10.78 16.42 -47.46
CA LEU A 185 -12.14 16.91 -47.70
C LEU A 185 -12.81 17.48 -46.44
N LEU A 186 -12.57 16.87 -45.26
CA LEU A 186 -13.06 17.37 -43.98
C LEU A 186 -12.32 18.63 -43.50
N GLN A 187 -11.05 18.80 -43.86
CA GLN A 187 -10.30 20.04 -43.60
C GLN A 187 -10.84 21.20 -44.43
N ASP A 188 -11.25 20.95 -45.66
CA ASP A 188 -11.84 21.98 -46.52
C ASP A 188 -13.24 22.38 -46.03
N LEU A 189 -14.08 21.40 -45.68
CA LEU A 189 -15.39 21.65 -45.05
C LEU A 189 -15.29 22.35 -43.69
N LYS A 190 -14.17 22.18 -42.97
CA LYS A 190 -13.88 22.91 -41.74
C LYS A 190 -13.58 24.39 -41.99
N ARG A 191 -12.93 24.72 -43.12
CA ARG A 191 -12.57 26.10 -43.48
C ARG A 191 -13.72 26.85 -44.17
N ASP A 192 -14.61 26.11 -44.83
CA ASP A 192 -15.78 26.66 -45.50
C ASP A 192 -16.88 27.05 -44.49
N LYS A 193 -17.29 28.34 -44.55
CA LYS A 193 -18.34 28.91 -43.70
C LYS A 193 -19.75 28.56 -44.18
N GLU A 194 -19.89 28.19 -45.46
CA GLU A 194 -21.17 27.80 -46.08
C GLU A 194 -21.43 26.29 -45.98
N ALA A 195 -20.54 25.54 -45.32
CA ALA A 195 -20.66 24.11 -45.16
C ALA A 195 -21.96 23.73 -44.40
N PRO A 196 -22.63 22.62 -44.79
CA PRO A 196 -23.83 22.16 -44.12
C PRO A 196 -23.54 21.84 -42.65
N GLY A 197 -24.43 22.27 -41.75
CA GLY A 197 -24.26 22.14 -40.29
C GLY A 197 -23.55 23.33 -39.61
N VAL A 198 -22.93 24.24 -40.36
CA VAL A 198 -22.41 25.52 -39.83
C VAL A 198 -23.51 26.59 -39.87
N LYS A 199 -24.06 26.82 -41.07
CA LYS A 199 -25.11 27.82 -41.33
C LYS A 199 -26.48 27.58 -40.68
N SER A 200 -26.88 26.32 -40.41
CA SER A 200 -28.17 26.06 -39.76
C SER A 200 -28.22 26.55 -38.31
N LYS A 201 -27.05 26.66 -37.65
CA LYS A 201 -26.95 27.18 -36.28
C LYS A 201 -27.04 28.71 -36.24
N ASP A 202 -26.54 29.39 -37.27
CA ASP A 202 -26.62 30.85 -37.41
C ASP A 202 -27.99 31.30 -37.93
N ALA A 203 -28.63 30.54 -38.83
CA ALA A 203 -29.99 30.82 -39.32
C ALA A 203 -31.07 30.69 -38.23
N VAL A 204 -30.92 29.76 -37.28
CA VAL A 204 -31.84 29.62 -36.13
C VAL A 204 -31.62 30.73 -35.10
N LYS A 205 -30.40 31.26 -34.96
CA LYS A 205 -30.09 32.38 -34.06
C LYS A 205 -30.49 33.75 -34.61
N ALA A 206 -30.73 33.85 -35.92
CA ALA A 206 -31.21 35.07 -36.60
C ALA A 206 -32.74 35.16 -36.73
N SER A 207 -33.49 34.13 -36.30
CA SER A 207 -34.98 34.09 -36.30
C SER A 207 -35.58 34.04 -34.89
N ALA A 208 -34.80 34.33 -33.85
CA ALA A 208 -35.23 34.51 -32.46
C ALA A 208 -34.80 35.90 -31.97
#